data_AF-A0A7J5XA95-F1
#
_entry.id   AF-A0A7J5XA95-F1
#
_cell.length_a   1.000
_cell.length_b   1.000
_cell.length_c   1.000
_cell.angle_alpha   90.00
_cell.angle_beta   90.00
_cell.angle_gamma   90.00
#
_symmetry.space_group_name_H-M   'P 1'
#
loop_
_entity.id
_entity.type
_entity.pdbx_description
1 polymer ?
#
loop_
_entity_poly.entity_id
_entity_poly.type
_entity_poly.pdbx_seq_one_letter_code
_entity_poly.pdbx_strand_id
1 'polypeptide(L)'
;MAALIRRIVNTTAAPAAIGPYSQSVVVDRTMYISGQLGMDVASGQLVDGGVQAQTKQALVNMGEILKAAGCDYTNVVKTTVLLADINDFNGVNEIYKTCGLVEIEAVAVLGPLSDS
;
A
#
# COMPACT_ATOMS: atom_id res chain seq x y z
N MET A 1 -22.86 -21.11 -15.47
CA MET A 1 -21.78 -20.72 -14.53
C MET A 1 -21.59 -19.23 -14.65
N ALA A 2 -21.76 -18.46 -13.58
CA ALA A 2 -21.38 -17.05 -13.59
C ALA A 2 -19.85 -16.98 -13.64
N ALA A 3 -19.29 -16.40 -14.70
CA ALA A 3 -17.86 -16.21 -14.82
C ALA A 3 -17.47 -14.95 -14.04
N LEU A 4 -16.57 -15.09 -13.07
CA LEU A 4 -15.97 -13.95 -12.38
C LEU A 4 -14.92 -13.31 -13.28
N ILE A 5 -15.01 -12.00 -13.48
CA ILE A 5 -14.02 -11.24 -14.23
C ILE A 5 -12.89 -10.86 -13.28
N ARG A 6 -11.68 -11.33 -13.58
CA ARG A 6 -10.44 -10.88 -12.93
C ARG A 6 -9.80 -9.80 -13.78
N ARG A 7 -9.69 -8.58 -13.24
CA ARG A 7 -8.99 -7.46 -13.88
C ARG A 7 -7.70 -7.17 -13.14
N ILE A 8 -6.59 -7.20 -13.85
CA ILE A 8 -5.29 -6.76 -13.34
C ILE A 8 -5.21 -5.24 -13.55
N VAL A 9 -4.89 -4.51 -12.48
CA VAL A 9 -4.70 -3.06 -12.54
C VAL A 9 -3.21 -2.79 -12.36
N ASN A 10 -2.66 -2.07 -13.33
CA ASN A 10 -1.26 -1.66 -13.35
C ASN A 10 -1.20 -0.20 -13.80
N THR A 11 -0.45 0.62 -13.07
CA THR A 11 -0.26 2.05 -13.33
C THR A 11 1.24 2.37 -13.35
N THR A 12 1.61 3.29 -14.24
CA THR A 12 2.98 3.85 -14.31
C THR A 12 3.22 4.90 -13.24
N ALA A 13 2.18 5.36 -12.54
CA ALA A 13 2.26 6.33 -11.45
C ALA A 13 2.54 5.69 -10.08
N ALA A 14 2.71 4.36 -10.02
CA ALA A 14 3.12 3.64 -8.83
C ALA A 14 4.31 2.72 -9.17
N PRO A 15 5.12 2.32 -8.17
CA PRO A 15 6.29 1.49 -8.40
C PRO A 15 5.92 0.20 -9.14
N ALA A 16 6.73 -0.17 -10.13
CA ALA A 16 6.53 -1.41 -10.85
C ALA A 16 6.65 -2.60 -9.90
N ALA A 17 5.88 -3.66 -10.15
CA ALA A 17 6.02 -4.90 -9.41
C ALA A 17 7.43 -5.48 -9.67
N ILE A 18 8.25 -5.56 -8.61
CA ILE A 18 9.65 -6.03 -8.67
C ILE A 18 9.71 -7.58 -8.70
N GLY A 19 8.57 -8.28 -8.65
CA GLY A 19 8.47 -9.74 -8.66
C GLY A 19 7.23 -10.26 -9.38
N PRO A 20 6.92 -11.57 -9.29
CA PRO A 20 5.78 -12.19 -9.96
C PRO A 20 4.43 -11.86 -9.27
N TYR A 21 4.15 -10.57 -9.07
CA TYR A 21 2.90 -10.06 -8.51
C TYR A 21 2.37 -8.89 -9.34
N SER A 22 1.09 -8.56 -9.17
CA SER A 22 0.45 -7.40 -9.81
C SER A 22 0.23 -6.32 -8.76
N GLN A 23 0.37 -5.03 -9.13
CA GLN A 23 0.13 -3.92 -8.19
C GLN A 23 -1.24 -4.02 -7.50
N SER A 24 -2.27 -4.37 -8.26
CA SER A 24 -3.55 -4.78 -7.69
C SER A 24 -4.35 -5.66 -8.65
N VAL A 25 -5.29 -6.41 -8.07
CA VAL A 25 -6.19 -7.30 -8.79
C VAL A 25 -7.61 -7.04 -8.31
N VAL A 26 -8.50 -6.72 -9.25
CA VAL A 26 -9.93 -6.55 -9.00
C VAL A 26 -10.65 -7.84 -9.40
N VAL A 27 -11.46 -8.36 -8.49
CA VAL A 27 -12.33 -9.51 -8.75
C VAL A 27 -13.75 -9.09 -8.34
N ASP A 28 -14.66 -9.08 -9.31
CA ASP A 28 -16.02 -8.57 -9.13
C ASP A 28 -16.04 -7.12 -8.59
N ARG A 29 -16.29 -6.94 -7.29
CA ARG A 29 -16.31 -5.63 -6.62
C ARG A 29 -15.21 -5.44 -5.57
N THR A 30 -14.35 -6.43 -5.39
CA THR A 30 -13.29 -6.39 -4.39
C THR A 30 -11.94 -6.19 -5.07
N MET A 31 -11.19 -5.20 -4.58
CA MET A 31 -9.85 -4.89 -5.04
C MET A 31 -8.84 -5.36 -4.00
N TYR A 32 -7.89 -6.20 -4.42
CA TYR A 32 -6.75 -6.60 -3.62
C TYR A 32 -5.52 -5.83 -4.09
N ILE A 33 -4.96 -5.03 -3.20
CA ILE A 33 -3.77 -4.22 -3.47
C ILE A 33 -2.58 -4.92 -2.84
N SER A 34 -1.47 -5.06 -3.58
CA SER A 34 -0.22 -5.58 -3.03
C SER A 34 0.37 -4.64 -1.98
N GLY A 35 1.25 -5.16 -1.13
CA GLY A 35 1.96 -4.34 -0.15
C GLY A 35 2.67 -3.18 -0.82
N GLN A 36 2.33 -1.95 -0.39
CA GLN A 36 2.95 -0.74 -0.89
C GLN A 36 4.09 -0.33 0.03
N LEU A 37 5.27 -0.19 -0.56
CA LEU A 37 6.44 0.36 0.11
C LEU A 37 6.56 1.85 -0.20
N GLY A 38 7.30 2.56 0.66
CA GLY A 38 7.65 3.96 0.48
C GLY A 38 8.71 4.17 -0.59
N MET A 39 8.54 3.55 -1.76
CA MET A 39 9.44 3.66 -2.89
C MET A 39 9.02 4.84 -3.77
N ASP A 40 10.01 5.62 -4.20
CA ASP A 40 9.80 6.61 -5.23
C ASP A 40 9.68 5.91 -6.60
N VAL A 41 8.73 6.39 -7.41
CA VAL A 41 8.36 5.76 -8.70
C VAL A 41 9.44 5.99 -9.74
N ALA A 42 10.13 7.13 -9.68
CA ALA A 42 11.16 7.49 -10.65
C ALA A 42 12.48 6.74 -10.39
N SER A 43 12.91 6.67 -9.14
CA SER A 43 14.16 6.01 -8.75
C SER A 43 14.02 4.52 -8.46
N GLY A 44 12.81 4.04 -8.09
CA GLY A 44 12.61 2.67 -7.61
C GLY A 44 13.27 2.39 -6.26
N GLN A 45 13.70 3.43 -5.55
CA GLN A 45 14.36 3.34 -4.24
C GLN A 45 13.44 3.82 -3.13
N LEU A 46 13.69 3.35 -1.91
CA LEU A 46 13.01 3.86 -0.72
C LEU A 46 13.34 5.35 -0.54
N VAL A 47 12.32 6.15 -0.23
CA VAL A 47 12.53 7.57 0.04
C VAL A 47 13.32 7.78 1.32
N ASP A 48 14.22 8.77 1.28
CA ASP A 48 14.91 9.26 2.46
C ASP A 48 13.96 10.04 3.38
N GLY A 49 14.28 10.09 4.67
CA GLY A 49 13.46 10.74 5.69
C GLY A 49 12.75 9.79 6.66
N GLY A 50 13.14 8.52 6.66
CA GLY A 50 12.71 7.53 7.64
C GLY A 50 11.26 7.05 7.47
N VAL A 51 10.70 6.48 8.52
CA VAL A 51 9.39 5.80 8.49
C VAL A 51 8.25 6.71 8.05
N GLN A 52 8.29 7.99 8.43
CA GLN A 52 7.26 8.97 8.11
C GLN A 52 7.23 9.28 6.60
N ALA A 53 8.39 9.59 6.02
CA ALA A 53 8.51 9.82 4.58
C ALA A 53 8.10 8.57 3.79
N GLN A 54 8.57 7.39 4.22
CA GLN A 54 8.21 6.12 3.59
C GLN A 54 6.71 5.83 3.69
N THR A 55 6.08 6.07 4.85
CA THR A 55 4.63 5.91 5.03
C THR A 55 3.85 6.82 4.10
N LYS A 56 4.25 8.10 4.02
CA LYS A 56 3.60 9.07 3.12
C LYS A 56 3.71 8.62 1.67
N GLN A 57 4.90 8.19 1.25
CA GLN A 57 5.10 7.72 -0.12
C GLN A 57 4.32 6.44 -0.41
N ALA A 58 4.27 5.49 0.54
CA ALA A 58 3.49 4.25 0.39
C ALA A 58 2.00 4.54 0.22
N LEU A 59 1.46 5.50 0.97
CA LEU A 59 0.07 5.94 0.84
C LEU A 59 -0.17 6.63 -0.50
N VAL A 60 0.73 7.51 -0.96
CA VAL A 60 0.64 8.13 -2.29
C VAL A 60 0.61 7.07 -3.39
N ASN A 61 1.51 6.09 -3.33
CA ASN A 61 1.56 4.98 -4.29
C ASN A 61 0.25 4.18 -4.29
N MET A 62 -0.30 3.90 -3.10
CA MET A 62 -1.61 3.25 -2.95
C MET A 62 -2.74 4.08 -3.57
N GLY A 63 -2.73 5.41 -3.36
CA GLY A 63 -3.69 6.33 -3.94
C GLY A 63 -3.67 6.34 -5.47
N GLU A 64 -2.49 6.29 -6.07
CA GLU A 64 -2.35 6.21 -7.54
C GLU A 64 -2.86 4.87 -8.10
N ILE A 65 -2.68 3.77 -7.36
CA ILE A 65 -3.24 2.46 -7.72
C ILE A 65 -4.77 2.46 -7.61
N LEU A 66 -5.32 3.05 -6.53
CA LEU A 66 -6.76 3.22 -6.34
C LEU A 66 -7.36 4.06 -7.48
N LYS A 67 -6.74 5.20 -7.81
CA LYS A 67 -7.17 6.04 -8.94
C LYS A 67 -7.16 5.29 -10.27
N ALA A 68 -6.17 4.43 -10.51
CA ALA A 68 -6.11 3.61 -11.72
C ALA A 68 -7.25 2.59 -11.82
N ALA A 69 -7.82 2.19 -10.69
CA ALA A 69 -9.05 1.39 -10.61
C ALA A 69 -10.34 2.23 -10.61
N GLY A 70 -10.24 3.56 -10.57
CA GLY A 70 -11.38 4.48 -10.44
C GLY A 70 -11.91 4.60 -9.01
N CYS A 71 -11.09 4.26 -8.02
CA CYS A 71 -11.39 4.33 -6.59
C CYS A 71 -10.58 5.44 -5.91
N ASP A 72 -10.96 5.77 -4.68
CA ASP A 72 -10.23 6.68 -3.79
C ASP A 72 -10.04 6.05 -2.39
N TYR A 73 -9.46 6.80 -1.46
CA TYR A 73 -9.24 6.33 -0.09
C TYR A 73 -10.54 6.03 0.66
N THR A 74 -11.70 6.54 0.21
CA THR A 74 -13.01 6.27 0.84
C THR A 74 -13.52 4.86 0.53
N ASN A 75 -13.01 4.24 -0.53
CA ASN A 75 -13.31 2.85 -0.86
C ASN A 75 -12.48 1.84 -0.04
N VAL A 76 -11.52 2.32 0.75
CA VAL A 76 -10.65 1.45 1.55
C VAL A 76 -11.39 0.99 2.80
N VAL A 77 -11.74 -0.29 2.82
CA VAL A 77 -12.46 -0.93 3.95
C VAL A 77 -11.51 -1.59 4.96
N LYS A 78 -10.30 -1.95 4.53
CA LYS A 78 -9.31 -2.65 5.36
C LYS A 78 -7.90 -2.29 4.92
N THR A 79 -7.05 -1.96 5.88
CA THR A 79 -5.60 -1.83 5.68
C THR A 79 -4.83 -2.70 6.65
N THR A 80 -3.67 -3.19 6.22
CA THR A 80 -2.72 -3.88 7.09
C THR A 80 -1.43 -3.09 7.06
N VAL A 81 -1.04 -2.57 8.22
CA VAL A 81 0.18 -1.77 8.36
C VAL A 81 1.26 -2.68 8.91
N LEU A 82 2.32 -2.87 8.13
CA LEU A 82 3.47 -3.66 8.53
C LEU A 82 4.57 -2.69 8.97
N LEU A 83 4.92 -2.74 10.26
CA LEU A 83 5.96 -1.89 10.84
C LEU A 83 7.19 -2.72 11.18
N ALA A 84 8.38 -2.15 10.99
CA ALA A 84 9.63 -2.76 11.44
C ALA A 84 9.83 -2.55 12.96
N ASP A 85 9.49 -1.35 13.45
CA ASP A 85 9.49 -1.00 14.87
C ASP A 85 8.10 -0.51 15.29
N ILE A 86 7.59 -1.02 16.42
CA ILE A 86 6.33 -0.57 16.99
C ILE A 86 6.41 0.85 17.55
N ASN A 87 7.60 1.35 17.87
CA ASN A 87 7.82 2.73 18.31
C ASN A 87 7.40 3.75 17.23
N ASP A 88 7.45 3.35 15.95
CA ASP A 88 7.05 4.18 14.82
C ASP A 88 5.53 4.28 14.64
N PHE A 89 4.75 3.48 15.38
CA PHE A 89 3.30 3.43 15.28
C PHE A 89 2.66 4.81 15.40
N ASN A 90 3.13 5.64 16.32
CA ASN A 90 2.58 6.98 16.52
C ASN A 90 2.80 7.88 15.29
N GLY A 91 4.03 7.90 14.75
CA GLY A 91 4.35 8.71 13.57
C GLY A 91 3.62 8.25 12.32
N VAL A 92 3.42 6.94 12.17
CA VAL A 92 2.65 6.35 11.07
C VAL A 92 1.17 6.71 11.21
N ASN A 93 0.60 6.59 12.41
CA ASN A 93 -0.81 6.88 12.67
C ASN A 93 -1.17 8.34 12.37
N GLU A 94 -0.28 9.30 12.65
CA GLU A 94 -0.49 10.72 12.29
C GLU A 94 -0.63 10.94 10.78
N ILE A 95 0.24 10.29 9.99
CA ILE A 95 0.18 10.38 8.53
C ILE A 95 -1.07 9.68 7.99
N TYR A 96 -1.40 8.50 8.53
CA TYR A 96 -2.60 7.76 8.16
C TYR A 96 -3.88 8.58 8.38
N LYS A 97 -3.98 9.28 9.52
CA LYS A 97 -5.12 10.18 9.81
C LYS A 97 -5.25 11.30 8.79
N THR A 98 -4.12 11.81 8.28
CA THR A 98 -4.12 12.88 7.26
C THR A 98 -4.71 12.41 5.94
N CYS A 99 -4.60 11.11 5.63
CA CYS A 99 -5.21 10.49 4.45
C CYS A 99 -6.68 10.06 4.65
N GLY A 100 -7.28 10.32 5.82
CA GLY A 100 -8.69 10.02 6.09
C GLY A 100 -9.01 8.55 6.35
N LEU A 101 -7.98 7.73 6.60
CA LEU A 101 -8.14 6.32 6.96
C LEU A 101 -8.35 6.21 8.48
N VAL A 102 -9.53 5.77 8.90
CA VAL A 102 -9.97 5.85 10.32
C VAL A 102 -9.88 4.48 11.04
N GLU A 103 -9.80 3.37 10.32
CA GLU A 103 -9.81 2.03 10.91
C GLU A 103 -8.58 1.20 10.49
N ILE A 104 -7.49 1.35 11.26
CA ILE A 104 -6.33 0.46 11.17
C ILE A 104 -6.67 -0.83 11.93
N GLU A 105 -7.24 -1.81 11.24
CA GLU A 105 -7.63 -3.08 11.88
C GLU A 105 -6.47 -4.08 12.07
N ALA A 106 -5.26 -3.81 11.57
CA ALA A 106 -4.12 -4.67 11.89
C ALA A 106 -2.78 -3.95 11.72
N VAL A 107 -2.03 -3.84 12.82
CA VAL A 107 -0.59 -3.59 12.80
C VAL A 107 0.12 -4.89 13.06
N ALA A 108 0.95 -5.32 12.12
CA ALA A 108 1.84 -6.46 12.33
C ALA A 108 3.28 -5.93 12.35
N VAL A 109 4.00 -6.22 13.43
CA VAL A 109 5.42 -5.92 13.53
C VAL A 109 6.15 -7.06 12.82
N LEU A 110 6.78 -6.74 11.68
CA LEU A 110 7.72 -7.65 11.06
C LEU A 110 8.96 -7.66 11.95
N GLY A 111 9.15 -8.73 12.72
CA GLY A 111 10.43 -9.02 13.35
C GLY A 111 11.55 -9.01 12.28
N PRO A 112 12.82 -8.83 12.67
CA PRO A 112 13.91 -8.77 11.71
C PRO A 112 13.79 -9.97 10.77
N LEU A 113 13.71 -9.71 9.47
CA LEU A 113 13.91 -10.73 8.47
C LEU A 113 15.33 -11.23 8.70
N SER A 114 15.46 -12.32 9.47
CA SER A 114 16.69 -13.06 9.59
C SER A 114 16.90 -13.70 8.22
N ASP A 115 17.49 -12.92 7.30
CA ASP A 115 18.15 -13.44 6.12
C ASP A 115 19.09 -14.55 6.61
N SER A 116 18.67 -15.78 6.36
CA SER A 116 19.45 -17.00 6.58
C SER A 116 19.87 -17.52 5.21
#